data_AF-A0A428KMC8-F1
#
_entry.id   AF-A0A428KMC8-F1
#
_cell.length_a   1.000
_cell.length_b   1.000
_cell.length_c   1.000
_cell.angle_alpha   90.00
_cell.angle_beta   90.00
_cell.angle_gamma   90.00
#
_symmetry.space_group_name_H-M   'P 1'
#
loop_
_entity.id
_entity.type
_entity.pdbx_description
1 polymer ?
#
loop_
_entity_poly.entity_id
_entity_poly.type
_entity_poly.pdbx_seq_one_letter_code
_entity_poly.pdbx_strand_id
1 'polypeptide(L)'
;MNSLLISRLLFLLLLVLASPLARAQGPVATLPGYWNLETNLTTRDYTLVRFYNGQDQLVYEETIHNRCLDLSKRPARRRRTSAQLTLALQQVLRNPTIATQNLTLVAQQLGSTRRVQHLYATQ
;
A
#
# COMPACT_ATOMS: atom_id res chain seq x y z
N MET A 1 34.97 3.46 56.38
CA MET A 1 34.96 3.63 54.90
C MET A 1 34.21 2.52 54.14
N ASN A 2 34.01 1.32 54.71
CA ASN A 2 33.43 0.18 53.96
C ASN A 2 31.90 0.26 53.76
N SER A 3 31.18 0.98 54.64
CA SER A 3 29.72 1.14 54.56
C SER A 3 29.24 1.92 53.32
N LEU A 4 30.01 2.93 52.87
CA LEU A 4 29.70 3.71 51.67
C LEU A 4 29.89 2.92 50.38
N LEU A 5 30.84 1.98 50.36
CA LEU A 5 31.08 1.10 49.21
C LEU A 5 29.95 0.08 49.05
N ILE A 6 29.47 -0.48 50.16
CA ILE A 6 28.35 -1.44 50.17
C ILE A 6 27.05 -0.76 49.70
N SER A 7 26.78 0.46 50.15
CA SER A 7 25.61 1.24 49.71
C SER A 7 25.61 1.52 48.20
N ARG A 8 26.77 1.87 47.62
CA ARG A 8 26.90 2.07 46.17
C ARG A 8 26.69 0.79 45.37
N LEU A 9 27.21 -0.34 45.87
CA LEU A 9 27.01 -1.65 45.25
C LEU A 9 25.54 -2.07 45.25
N LEU A 10 24.83 -1.84 46.36
CA LEU A 10 23.39 -2.10 46.48
C LEU A 10 22.57 -1.24 45.52
N PHE A 11 22.92 0.03 45.38
CA PHE A 11 22.21 0.95 44.49
C PHE A 11 22.39 0.56 43.01
N LEU A 12 23.60 0.15 42.61
CA LEU A 12 23.87 -0.34 41.26
C LEU A 12 23.15 -1.66 40.96
N LEU A 13 23.08 -2.56 41.94
CA LEU A 13 22.33 -3.82 41.82
C LEU A 13 20.83 -3.56 41.60
N LEU A 14 20.27 -2.59 42.32
CA LEU A 14 18.86 -2.20 42.20
C LEU A 14 18.52 -1.61 40.82
N LEU A 15 19.44 -0.85 40.21
CA LEU A 15 19.25 -0.32 38.86
C LEU A 15 19.26 -1.41 37.78
N VAL A 16 20.09 -2.45 37.93
CA VAL A 16 20.14 -3.57 36.96
C VAL A 16 18.84 -4.39 37.01
N LEU A 17 18.29 -4.60 38.21
CA LEU A 17 17.03 -5.30 38.43
C LEU A 17 15.80 -4.50 37.97
N ALA A 18 15.91 -3.18 37.88
CA ALA A 18 14.84 -2.28 37.45
C ALA A 18 14.75 -2.11 35.93
N SER A 19 15.34 -3.00 35.12
CA SER A 19 15.15 -2.98 33.68
C SER A 19 13.69 -3.31 33.37
N PRO A 20 12.86 -2.34 32.92
CA PRO A 20 11.53 -2.70 32.47
C PRO A 20 11.70 -3.65 31.27
N LEU A 21 11.01 -4.79 31.28
CA LEU A 21 10.72 -5.51 30.05
C LEU A 21 9.84 -4.59 29.20
N ALA A 22 10.46 -3.64 28.51
CA ALA A 22 9.83 -2.82 27.51
C ALA A 22 9.44 -3.77 26.38
N ARG A 23 8.20 -4.28 26.45
CA ARG A 23 7.59 -4.95 25.30
C ARG A 23 7.37 -3.84 24.28
N ALA A 24 8.26 -3.78 23.29
CA ALA A 24 7.99 -3.04 22.07
C ALA A 24 6.57 -3.43 21.64
N GLN A 25 5.67 -2.45 21.57
CA GLN A 25 4.33 -2.66 21.07
C GLN A 25 4.51 -3.33 19.71
N GLY A 26 3.98 -4.56 19.57
CA GLY A 26 3.99 -5.27 18.30
C GLY A 26 3.46 -4.34 17.21
N PRO A 27 3.90 -4.49 15.96
CA PRO A 27 3.56 -3.55 14.89
C PRO A 27 2.06 -3.27 14.94
N VAL A 28 1.73 -2.00 15.22
CA VAL A 28 0.36 -1.49 15.16
C VAL A 28 -0.22 -2.04 13.87
N ALA A 29 -1.34 -2.75 13.95
CA ALA A 29 -1.98 -3.34 12.78
C ALA A 29 -2.08 -2.24 11.72
N THR A 30 -1.21 -2.29 10.72
CA THR A 30 -1.13 -1.28 9.67
C THR A 30 -2.51 -1.21 9.07
N LEU A 31 -3.17 -0.06 9.20
CA LEU A 31 -4.42 0.21 8.51
C LEU A 31 -4.24 -0.24 7.06
N PRO A 32 -5.19 -1.01 6.50
CA PRO A 32 -5.07 -1.41 5.11
C PRO A 32 -5.00 -0.13 4.28
N GLY A 33 -4.00 -0.04 3.39
CA GLY A 33 -3.93 1.08 2.46
C GLY A 33 -5.18 1.15 1.58
N TYR A 34 -5.29 2.22 0.79
CA TYR A 34 -6.42 2.42 -0.12
C TYR A 34 -5.95 3.00 -1.44
N TRP A 35 -6.87 3.02 -2.40
CA TRP A 35 -6.63 3.59 -3.72
C TRP A 35 -7.70 4.62 -4.06
N ASN A 36 -7.30 5.64 -4.83
CA ASN A 36 -8.18 6.66 -5.38
C ASN A 36 -8.04 6.71 -6.91
N LEU A 37 -9.13 7.04 -7.60
CA LEU A 37 -9.17 7.25 -9.03
C LEU A 37 -9.72 8.65 -9.33
N GLU A 38 -9.00 9.38 -10.16
CA GLU A 38 -9.44 10.64 -10.71
C GLU A 38 -9.45 10.53 -12.23
N THR A 39 -10.58 10.82 -12.87
CA THR A 39 -10.71 10.76 -14.33
C THR A 39 -11.45 11.97 -14.84
N ASN A 40 -11.00 12.53 -15.95
CA ASN A 40 -11.77 13.58 -16.62
C ASN A 40 -12.96 12.94 -17.35
N LEU A 41 -14.18 13.16 -16.84
CA LEU A 41 -15.39 12.58 -17.43
C LEU A 41 -15.84 13.29 -18.71
N THR A 42 -15.33 14.51 -18.95
CA THR A 42 -15.63 15.34 -20.13
C THR A 42 -14.81 14.89 -21.32
N THR A 43 -13.48 14.91 -21.22
CA THR A 43 -12.56 14.54 -22.31
C THR A 43 -12.27 13.04 -22.36
N ARG A 44 -12.35 12.35 -21.21
CA ARG A 44 -12.14 10.89 -21.06
C ARG A 44 -10.80 10.38 -21.58
N ASP A 45 -9.82 11.26 -21.63
CA ASP A 45 -8.48 11.09 -22.15
C ASP A 45 -7.50 10.55 -21.11
N TYR A 46 -7.79 10.65 -19.81
CA TYR A 46 -6.94 10.05 -18.78
C TYR A 46 -7.69 9.54 -17.56
N THR A 47 -7.00 8.67 -16.82
CA THR A 47 -7.32 8.33 -15.43
C THR A 47 -6.04 8.36 -14.62
N LEU A 48 -6.04 9.12 -13.53
CA LEU A 48 -5.00 9.14 -12.53
C LEU A 48 -5.35 8.15 -11.42
N VAL A 49 -4.40 7.27 -11.11
CA VAL A 49 -4.51 6.25 -10.07
C VAL A 49 -3.54 6.59 -8.96
N ARG A 50 -4.03 6.69 -7.71
CA ARG A 50 -3.21 6.97 -6.54
C ARG A 50 -3.37 5.88 -5.49
N PHE A 51 -2.27 5.41 -4.91
CA PHE A 51 -2.25 4.46 -3.81
C PHE A 51 -1.70 5.11 -2.55
N TYR A 52 -2.39 4.86 -1.44
CA TYR A 52 -2.05 5.37 -0.12
C TYR A 52 -1.81 4.21 0.84
N ASN A 53 -0.86 4.35 1.74
CA ASN A 53 -0.68 3.41 2.85
C ASN A 53 -1.67 3.68 3.99
N GLY A 54 -1.58 2.89 5.07
CA GLY A 54 -2.43 3.06 6.25
C GLY A 54 -2.21 4.34 7.04
N GLN A 55 -1.25 5.17 6.65
CA GLN A 55 -0.91 6.45 7.28
C GLN A 55 -1.29 7.63 6.36
N ASP A 56 -2.15 7.41 5.35
CA ASP A 56 -2.56 8.40 4.35
C ASP A 56 -1.39 8.96 3.51
N GLN A 57 -0.27 8.26 3.44
CA GLN A 57 0.88 8.68 2.64
C GLN A 57 0.75 8.13 1.22
N LEU A 58 0.92 8.99 0.22
CA LEU A 58 0.98 8.58 -1.18
C LEU A 58 2.22 7.70 -1.40
N VAL A 59 1.99 6.45 -1.80
CA VAL A 59 3.06 5.47 -2.07
C VAL A 59 3.25 5.18 -3.55
N TYR A 60 2.26 5.49 -4.38
CA TYR A 60 2.33 5.34 -5.83
C TYR A 60 1.31 6.21 -6.54
N GLU A 61 1.69 6.73 -7.70
CA GLU A 61 0.83 7.50 -8.59
C GLU A 61 1.11 7.10 -10.04
N GLU A 62 0.07 6.90 -10.84
CA GLU A 62 0.19 6.61 -12.28
C GLU A 62 -0.93 7.27 -13.08
N THR A 63 -0.56 7.99 -14.14
CA THR A 63 -1.50 8.51 -15.14
C THR A 63 -1.64 7.53 -16.29
N ILE A 64 -2.84 6.95 -16.43
CA ILE A 64 -3.21 6.10 -17.54
C ILE A 64 -3.80 6.97 -18.64
N HIS A 65 -3.01 7.20 -19.68
CA HIS A 65 -3.42 7.96 -20.86
C HIS A 65 -4.38 7.18 -21.76
N ASN A 66 -5.18 7.92 -22.53
CA ASN A 66 -6.19 7.45 -23.47
C ASN A 66 -7.21 6.48 -22.85
N ARG A 67 -7.50 6.63 -21.54
CA ARG A 67 -8.36 5.70 -20.81
C ARG A 67 -9.12 6.38 -19.68
N CYS A 68 -10.44 6.27 -19.72
CA CYS A 68 -11.34 6.61 -18.61
C CYS A 68 -11.82 5.36 -17.86
N LEU A 69 -11.48 5.28 -16.56
CA LEU A 69 -11.98 4.27 -15.63
C LEU A 69 -13.22 4.78 -14.91
N ASP A 70 -14.33 4.83 -15.62
CA ASP A 70 -15.63 5.09 -15.00
C ASP A 70 -16.17 3.83 -14.30
N LEU A 71 -16.08 3.82 -12.97
CA LEU A 71 -16.58 2.75 -12.10
C LEU A 71 -18.09 2.85 -11.81
N SER A 72 -18.76 3.95 -12.17
CA SER A 72 -20.18 4.16 -11.87
C SER A 72 -21.12 3.40 -12.80
N LYS A 73 -20.72 3.18 -14.05
CA LYS A 73 -21.63 2.74 -15.13
C LYS A 73 -21.85 1.24 -15.27
N ARG A 74 -20.95 0.39 -14.74
CA ARG A 74 -21.00 -1.07 -14.99
C ARG A 74 -20.56 -1.86 -13.75
N PRO A 75 -21.48 -2.48 -13.00
CA PRO A 75 -21.17 -3.19 -11.75
C PRO A 75 -20.12 -4.30 -11.92
N ALA A 76 -20.21 -5.09 -13.01
CA ALA A 76 -19.23 -6.15 -13.28
C ALA A 76 -17.84 -5.59 -13.59
N ARG A 77 -17.75 -4.51 -14.37
CA ARG A 77 -16.48 -3.82 -14.66
C ARG A 77 -15.91 -3.21 -13.39
N ARG A 78 -16.76 -2.58 -12.55
CA ARG A 78 -16.37 -2.03 -11.25
C ARG A 78 -15.69 -3.08 -10.39
N ARG A 79 -16.35 -4.24 -10.18
CA ARG A 79 -15.81 -5.33 -9.35
C ARG A 79 -14.46 -5.83 -9.86
N ARG A 80 -14.34 -6.01 -11.18
CA ARG A 80 -13.09 -6.45 -11.80
C ARG A 80 -11.97 -5.44 -11.62
N THR A 81 -12.24 -4.17 -11.96
CA THR A 81 -11.25 -3.10 -11.87
C THR A 81 -10.86 -2.84 -10.40
N SER A 82 -11.81 -2.86 -9.47
CA SER A 82 -11.52 -2.72 -8.04
C SER A 82 -10.64 -3.88 -7.54
N ALA A 83 -10.93 -5.12 -7.95
CA ALA A 83 -10.09 -6.26 -7.57
C ALA A 83 -8.66 -6.12 -8.11
N GLN A 84 -8.50 -5.67 -9.36
CA GLN A 84 -7.18 -5.41 -9.95
C GLN A 84 -6.42 -4.30 -9.21
N LEU A 85 -7.08 -3.20 -8.88
CA LEU A 85 -6.48 -2.10 -8.11
C LEU A 85 -6.12 -2.52 -6.69
N THR A 86 -6.94 -3.35 -6.04
CA THR A 86 -6.63 -3.90 -4.72
C THR A 86 -5.40 -4.83 -4.76
N LEU A 87 -5.26 -5.66 -5.80
CA LEU A 87 -4.06 -6.49 -5.98
C LEU A 87 -2.82 -5.63 -6.24
N ALA A 88 -2.93 -4.61 -7.10
CA ALA A 88 -1.86 -3.66 -7.38
C ALA A 88 -1.40 -2.94 -6.11
N LEU A 89 -2.35 -2.45 -5.30
CA LEU A 89 -2.08 -1.84 -4.00
C LEU A 89 -1.32 -2.79 -3.08
N GLN A 90 -1.73 -4.05 -2.97
CA GLN A 90 -1.02 -5.04 -2.15
C GLN A 90 0.41 -5.26 -2.62
N GLN A 91 0.66 -5.25 -3.94
CA GLN A 91 2.01 -5.37 -4.49
C GLN A 91 2.87 -4.16 -4.14
N VAL A 92 2.33 -2.95 -4.30
CA VAL A 92 3.01 -1.69 -3.96
C VAL A 92 3.31 -1.60 -2.47
N LEU A 93 2.38 -1.98 -1.60
CA LEU A 93 2.59 -1.95 -0.15
C LEU A 93 3.60 -3.01 0.32
N ARG A 94 3.68 -4.17 -0.34
CA ARG A 94 4.69 -5.20 -0.02
C ARG A 94 6.09 -4.79 -0.45
N ASN A 95 6.21 -4.07 -1.56
CA ASN A 95 7.50 -3.69 -2.10
C ASN A 95 7.44 -2.30 -2.77
N PRO A 96 7.57 -1.21 -1.99
CA PRO A 96 7.39 0.14 -2.50
C PRO A 96 8.46 0.54 -3.53
N THR A 97 9.65 -0.05 -3.48
CA THR A 97 10.71 0.21 -4.46
C THR A 97 10.40 -0.33 -5.85
N ILE A 98 9.57 -1.38 -5.97
CA ILE A 98 9.09 -1.87 -7.28
C ILE A 98 8.14 -0.84 -7.91
N ALA A 99 7.34 -0.14 -7.12
CA ALA A 99 6.40 0.86 -7.60
C ALA A 99 7.13 2.04 -8.25
N THR A 100 8.28 2.42 -7.70
CA THR A 100 9.13 3.49 -8.27
C THR A 100 9.84 3.06 -9.55
N GLN A 101 10.14 1.77 -9.72
CA GLN A 101 10.89 1.24 -10.87
C GLN A 101 9.98 0.80 -12.03
N ASN A 102 8.80 0.26 -11.73
CA ASN A 102 7.82 -0.14 -12.73
C ASN A 102 6.77 0.95 -12.91
N LEU A 103 7.10 1.93 -13.76
CA LEU A 103 6.28 3.11 -14.08
C LEU A 103 4.89 2.81 -14.68
N THR A 104 4.54 1.54 -14.93
CA THR A 104 3.31 1.13 -15.62
C THR A 104 2.63 -0.11 -15.02
N LEU A 105 2.69 -0.28 -13.70
CA LEU A 105 2.13 -1.47 -13.04
C LEU A 105 0.62 -1.59 -13.27
N VAL A 106 -0.11 -0.47 -13.15
CA VAL A 106 -1.57 -0.47 -13.27
C VAL A 106 -2.00 -0.49 -14.74
N ALA A 107 -1.35 0.25 -15.64
CA ALA A 107 -1.65 0.21 -17.06
C ALA A 107 -1.48 -1.21 -17.65
N GLN A 108 -0.43 -1.95 -17.25
CA GLN A 108 -0.21 -3.33 -17.70
C GLN A 108 -1.30 -4.28 -17.21
N GLN A 109 -1.64 -4.25 -15.92
CA GLN A 109 -2.67 -5.12 -15.34
C GLN A 109 -4.07 -4.84 -15.93
N LEU A 110 -4.40 -3.58 -16.19
CA LEU A 110 -5.67 -3.20 -16.81
C LEU A 110 -5.66 -3.44 -18.34
N GLY A 111 -4.49 -3.54 -18.97
CA GLY A 111 -4.32 -3.74 -20.42
C GLY A 111 -4.33 -5.22 -20.85
N SER A 112 -3.62 -6.08 -20.12
CA SER A 112 -3.46 -7.52 -20.39
C SER A 112 -4.78 -8.27 -20.52
N THR A 113 -5.77 -7.83 -19.76
CA THR A 113 -7.06 -8.50 -19.61
C THR A 113 -7.98 -8.36 -20.82
N ARG A 114 -7.78 -7.35 -21.67
CA ARG A 114 -8.60 -7.12 -22.87
C ARG A 114 -8.19 -8.01 -24.05
N ARG A 115 -6.91 -8.38 -24.13
CA ARG A 115 -6.39 -9.24 -25.21
C ARG A 115 -6.96 -10.66 -25.14
N VAL A 116 -7.20 -11.16 -23.93
CA VAL A 116 -7.76 -12.50 -23.72
C VAL A 116 -9.21 -12.60 -24.18
N GLN A 117 -10.03 -11.55 -24.03
CA GLN A 117 -11.46 -11.62 -24.41
C GLN A 117 -11.70 -11.64 -25.92
N HIS A 118 -10.78 -11.11 -26.74
CA HIS A 118 -10.92 -11.18 -28.19
C HIS A 118 -10.58 -12.57 -28.77
N LEU A 119 -9.89 -13.42 -28.02
CA LEU A 119 -9.49 -14.75 -28.50
C LEU A 119 -10.56 -15.83 -28.31
N TYR A 120 -11.61 -15.55 -27.54
CA TYR A 120 -12.71 -16.50 -27.27
C TYR A 120 -14.03 -16.15 -28.00
N ALA A 121 -14.04 -15.12 -28.85
CA ALA A 121 -15.24 -14.71 -29.58
C ALA A 121 -15.27 -15.20 -31.05
N THR A 122 -14.34 -16.08 -31.43
CA THR A 122 -14.26 -16.67 -32.77
C THR A 122 -14.10 -18.18 -32.67
N GLN A 123 -15.13 -18.88 -32.19
CA GLN A 123 -15.36 -20.31 -32.44
C GLN A 123 -16.86 -20.55 -32.57
#